data_AF-A0A7S4VF98-F1
#
_entry.id   AF-A0A7S4VF98-F1
#
_cell.length_a   1.000
_cell.length_b   1.000
_cell.length_c   1.000
_cell.angle_alpha   90.00
_cell.angle_beta   90.00
_cell.angle_gamma   90.00
#
_symmetry.space_group_name_H-M   'P 1'
#
loop_
_entity.id
_entity.type
_entity.pdbx_description
1 polymer ?
#
loop_
_entity_poly.entity_id
_entity_poly.type
_entity_poly.pdbx_seq_one_letter_code
_entity_poly.pdbx_strand_id
1 'polypeptide(L)'
;GGIARASEMCQPERIPQFLTPSLNPLSGLMTFYSQDLVICESLLRFFRDYAELFVPMLTREQCLALFSASAELLKGYSAHHCSSRVIKHCVKSSAQADLEEEQSYNDVLCALQLLIHLGTKDFIDVCTIEGAGQVESSQVTDVIFFGLQQILPLMTSGLLQFPTLCTQYFSLVGFMMDTYPEKVCTLPFDLFNALLESLLFGMSHADVFVSKSSLFGIGGLAREHLKTQVLAG
;
A
#
# COMPACT_ATOMS: atom_id res chain seq x y z
N GLY A 1 -4.75 -26.06 -43.07
CA GLY A 1 -5.21 -24.97 -42.18
C GLY A 1 -4.05 -24.37 -41.41
N GLY A 2 -3.17 -23.64 -42.09
CA GLY A 2 -1.96 -23.05 -41.50
C GLY A 2 -2.06 -21.55 -41.20
N ILE A 3 -3.26 -20.96 -41.29
CA ILE A 3 -3.49 -19.52 -41.11
C ILE A 3 -4.23 -19.23 -39.77
N ALA A 4 -4.75 -20.27 -39.10
CA ALA A 4 -5.46 -20.12 -37.81
C ALA A 4 -4.53 -19.95 -36.59
N ARG A 5 -3.21 -20.11 -36.76
CA ARG A 5 -2.21 -19.86 -35.70
C ARG A 5 -1.51 -18.50 -35.83
N ALA A 6 -1.76 -17.74 -36.89
CA ALA A 6 -1.29 -16.37 -37.03
C ALA A 6 -2.14 -15.35 -36.23
N SER A 7 -3.15 -15.81 -35.49
CA SER A 7 -3.89 -14.98 -34.51
C SER A 7 -3.11 -14.78 -33.19
N GLU A 8 -1.88 -15.29 -33.08
CA GLU A 8 -1.01 -15.24 -31.90
C GLU A 8 -0.21 -13.93 -31.76
N MET A 9 -0.82 -12.75 -31.86
CA MET A 9 -0.16 -11.51 -31.39
C MET A 9 -1.13 -10.58 -30.65
N CYS A 10 -0.72 -10.23 -29.41
CA CYS A 10 -1.33 -9.32 -28.43
C CYS A 10 -2.29 -9.91 -27.38
N GLN A 11 -1.91 -10.98 -26.68
CA GLN A 11 -2.53 -11.28 -25.38
C GLN A 11 -1.85 -10.45 -24.28
N PRO A 12 -2.55 -9.50 -23.62
CA PRO A 12 -1.98 -8.66 -22.55
C PRO A 12 -1.45 -9.49 -21.37
N GLU A 13 -1.87 -10.75 -21.26
CA GLU A 13 -1.44 -11.76 -20.29
C GLU A 13 0.01 -12.25 -20.46
N ARG A 14 0.63 -12.08 -21.64
CA ARG A 14 2.02 -12.52 -21.88
C ARG A 14 3.02 -11.81 -20.97
N ILE A 15 2.79 -10.52 -20.71
CA ILE A 15 3.68 -9.73 -19.86
C ILE A 15 3.63 -10.27 -18.42
N PRO A 16 2.45 -10.46 -17.80
CA PRO A 16 2.34 -11.15 -16.53
C PRO A 16 2.97 -12.54 -16.47
N GLN A 17 2.74 -13.37 -17.49
CA GLN A 17 3.32 -14.73 -17.55
C GLN A 17 4.85 -14.70 -17.47
N PHE A 18 5.48 -13.71 -18.09
CA PHE A 18 6.93 -13.56 -18.11
C PHE A 18 7.49 -12.84 -16.87
N LEU A 19 6.84 -11.76 -16.42
CA LEU A 19 7.36 -10.90 -15.35
C LEU A 19 7.02 -11.39 -13.94
N THR A 20 5.84 -12.00 -13.71
CA THR A 20 5.44 -12.43 -12.36
C THR A 20 6.49 -13.31 -11.67
N PRO A 21 7.07 -14.32 -12.34
CA PRO A 21 8.09 -15.17 -11.72
C PRO A 21 9.34 -14.40 -11.27
N SER A 22 9.59 -13.23 -11.86
CA SER A 22 10.74 -12.38 -11.55
C SER A 22 10.49 -11.42 -10.39
N LEU A 23 9.24 -11.25 -9.93
CA LEU A 23 8.92 -10.28 -8.87
C LEU A 23 9.64 -10.60 -7.55
N ASN A 24 9.67 -11.86 -7.13
CA ASN A 24 10.36 -12.26 -5.90
C ASN A 24 11.88 -11.99 -5.95
N PRO A 25 12.63 -12.40 -7.00
CA PRO A 25 14.01 -11.97 -7.15
C PRO A 25 14.21 -10.45 -7.16
N LEU A 26 13.31 -9.71 -7.82
CA LEU A 26 13.39 -8.25 -7.93
C LEU A 26 13.14 -7.55 -6.59
N SER A 27 12.20 -8.02 -5.76
CA SER A 27 11.99 -7.46 -4.42
C SER A 27 13.22 -7.68 -3.54
N GLY A 28 13.90 -8.83 -3.66
CA GLY A 28 15.15 -9.13 -2.94
C GLY A 28 16.28 -8.15 -3.25
N LEU A 29 16.31 -7.57 -4.47
CA LEU A 29 17.32 -6.58 -4.85
C LEU A 29 17.29 -5.33 -3.96
N MET A 30 16.14 -4.99 -3.38
CA MET A 30 15.99 -3.86 -2.45
C MET A 30 16.95 -3.95 -1.26
N THR A 31 17.23 -5.16 -0.77
CA THR A 31 18.15 -5.36 0.35
C THR A 31 19.60 -5.12 -0.07
N PHE A 32 19.98 -5.59 -1.25
CA PHE A 32 21.35 -5.50 -1.77
C PHE A 32 21.71 -4.08 -2.23
N TYR A 33 20.74 -3.35 -2.79
CA TYR A 33 20.92 -2.02 -3.35
C TYR A 33 20.32 -0.92 -2.46
N SER A 34 20.11 -1.17 -1.18
CA SER A 34 19.50 -0.23 -0.22
C SER A 34 20.24 1.12 -0.05
N GLN A 35 21.47 1.25 -0.55
CA GLN A 35 22.21 2.52 -0.55
C GLN A 35 22.13 3.26 -1.88
N ASP A 36 21.63 2.61 -2.93
CA ASP A 36 21.45 3.20 -4.26
C ASP A 36 19.98 3.59 -4.43
N LEU A 37 19.68 4.85 -4.08
CA LEU A 37 18.33 5.39 -4.10
C LEU A 37 17.69 5.33 -5.51
N VAL A 38 18.49 5.41 -6.57
CA VAL A 38 17.98 5.32 -7.95
C VAL A 38 17.45 3.91 -8.23
N ILE A 39 18.15 2.88 -7.74
CA ILE A 39 17.69 1.50 -7.85
C ILE A 39 16.46 1.26 -6.97
N CYS A 40 16.47 1.75 -5.73
CA CYS A 40 15.33 1.65 -4.82
C CYS A 40 14.05 2.25 -5.43
N GLU A 41 14.14 3.48 -5.94
CA GLU A 41 13.06 4.18 -6.64
C GLU A 41 12.59 3.41 -7.88
N SER A 42 13.53 2.90 -8.68
CA SER A 42 13.22 2.13 -9.88
C SER A 42 12.45 0.85 -9.57
N LEU A 43 12.82 0.17 -8.48
CA LEU A 43 12.11 -1.02 -8.00
C LEU A 43 10.71 -0.66 -7.51
N LEU A 44 10.56 0.37 -6.67
CA LEU A 44 9.25 0.84 -6.20
C LEU A 44 8.33 1.19 -7.38
N ARG A 45 8.85 1.96 -8.34
CA ARG A 45 8.13 2.37 -9.55
C ARG A 45 7.71 1.17 -10.39
N PHE A 46 8.62 0.24 -10.62
CA PHE A 46 8.33 -0.96 -11.39
C PHE A 46 7.19 -1.76 -10.77
N PHE A 47 7.21 -1.97 -9.45
CA PHE A 47 6.12 -2.69 -8.77
C PHE A 47 4.80 -1.93 -8.82
N ARG A 48 4.83 -0.60 -8.62
CA ARG A 48 3.64 0.27 -8.71
C ARG A 48 3.03 0.21 -10.10
N ASP A 49 3.83 0.41 -11.16
CA ASP A 49 3.38 0.37 -12.55
C ASP A 49 2.86 -1.03 -12.93
N TYR A 50 3.56 -2.08 -12.48
CA TYR A 50 3.14 -3.45 -12.72
C TYR A 50 1.80 -3.76 -12.06
N ALA A 51 1.62 -3.33 -10.80
CA ALA A 51 0.36 -3.47 -10.10
C ALA A 51 -0.75 -2.70 -10.81
N GLU A 52 -0.54 -1.42 -11.14
CA GLU A 52 -1.51 -0.58 -11.84
C GLU A 52 -2.00 -1.20 -13.16
N LEU A 53 -1.06 -1.72 -13.96
CA LEU A 53 -1.36 -2.19 -15.31
C LEU A 53 -1.96 -3.61 -15.33
N PHE A 54 -1.50 -4.50 -14.46
CA PHE A 54 -1.75 -5.92 -14.63
C PHE A 54 -2.64 -6.54 -13.57
N VAL A 55 -2.79 -5.93 -12.38
CA VAL A 55 -3.66 -6.45 -11.31
C VAL A 55 -5.02 -6.95 -11.83
N PRO A 56 -5.77 -6.20 -12.67
CA PRO A 56 -7.09 -6.64 -13.14
C PRO A 56 -7.11 -7.92 -13.97
N MET A 57 -5.97 -8.37 -14.50
CA MET A 57 -5.85 -9.54 -15.38
C MET A 57 -4.97 -10.66 -14.79
N LEU A 58 -4.40 -10.47 -13.61
CA LEU A 58 -3.56 -11.49 -12.96
C LEU A 58 -4.41 -12.67 -12.47
N THR A 59 -3.93 -13.89 -12.68
CA THR A 59 -4.49 -15.08 -12.03
C THR A 59 -4.28 -15.00 -10.52
N ARG A 60 -5.05 -15.78 -9.75
CA ARG A 60 -4.90 -15.86 -8.28
C ARG A 60 -3.44 -16.10 -7.85
N GLU A 61 -2.77 -17.08 -8.46
CA GLU A 61 -1.37 -17.40 -8.16
C GLU A 61 -0.44 -16.20 -8.44
N GLN A 62 -0.67 -15.50 -9.55
CA GLN A 62 0.13 -14.32 -9.88
C GLN A 62 -0.06 -13.17 -8.90
N CYS A 63 -1.24 -13.07 -8.29
CA CYS A 63 -1.55 -12.01 -7.32
C CYS A 63 -0.89 -12.29 -6.00
N LEU A 64 -0.95 -13.54 -5.54
CA LEU A 64 -0.23 -13.95 -4.33
C LEU A 64 1.27 -13.72 -4.49
N ALA A 65 1.83 -14.00 -5.67
CA ALA A 65 3.22 -13.68 -5.98
C ALA A 65 3.48 -12.16 -5.94
N LEU A 66 2.63 -11.34 -6.55
CA LEU A 66 2.75 -9.87 -6.51
C LEU A 66 2.63 -9.32 -5.08
N PHE A 67 1.65 -9.79 -4.30
CA PHE A 67 1.42 -9.35 -2.92
C PHE A 67 2.60 -9.71 -2.02
N SER A 68 3.08 -10.96 -2.10
CA SER A 68 4.25 -11.40 -1.36
C SER A 68 5.50 -10.60 -1.73
N ALA A 69 5.75 -10.41 -3.02
CA ALA A 69 6.91 -9.67 -3.50
C ALA A 69 6.82 -8.18 -3.10
N SER A 70 5.63 -7.58 -3.15
CA SER A 70 5.41 -6.19 -2.73
C SER A 70 5.61 -6.00 -1.23
N ALA A 71 5.17 -6.95 -0.40
CA ALA A 71 5.42 -6.93 1.03
C ALA A 71 6.93 -7.00 1.35
N GLU A 72 7.66 -7.92 0.70
CA GLU A 72 9.12 -8.02 0.82
C GLU A 72 9.83 -6.74 0.36
N LEU A 73 9.39 -6.15 -0.75
CA LEU A 73 9.92 -4.90 -1.28
C LEU A 73 9.77 -3.75 -0.28
N LEU A 74 8.56 -3.53 0.23
CA LEU A 74 8.27 -2.43 1.17
C LEU A 74 8.97 -2.63 2.52
N LYS A 75 9.08 -3.88 2.98
CA LYS A 75 9.86 -4.23 4.17
C LYS A 75 11.35 -3.94 3.96
N GLY A 76 11.91 -4.33 2.82
CA GLY A 76 13.30 -4.06 2.46
C GLY A 76 13.57 -2.55 2.43
N TYR A 77 12.71 -1.79 1.76
CA TYR A 77 12.86 -0.34 1.67
C TYR A 77 12.78 0.31 3.06
N SER A 78 11.71 0.05 3.81
CA SER A 78 11.51 0.64 5.14
C SER A 78 12.62 0.26 6.13
N ALA A 79 13.14 -0.97 6.13
CA ALA A 79 14.21 -1.37 7.03
C ALA A 79 15.50 -0.54 6.87
N HIS A 80 15.76 -0.03 5.67
CA HIS A 80 16.97 0.75 5.36
C HIS A 80 16.74 2.26 5.34
N HIS A 81 15.52 2.71 5.03
CA HIS A 81 15.17 4.12 4.87
C HIS A 81 14.28 4.67 5.98
N CYS A 82 13.81 3.82 6.91
CA CYS A 82 13.19 4.31 8.13
C CYS A 82 14.19 5.17 8.87
N SER A 83 13.79 6.42 9.07
CA SER A 83 14.46 7.36 9.95
C SER A 83 14.27 6.90 11.38
N SER A 84 14.90 5.78 11.77
CA SER A 84 14.87 5.26 13.13
C SER A 84 15.47 6.33 14.05
N ARG A 85 14.59 7.13 14.67
CA ARG A 85 14.66 7.84 15.98
C ARG A 85 15.95 8.58 16.36
N VAL A 86 16.92 8.61 15.49
CA VAL A 86 18.18 9.32 15.62
C VAL A 86 18.04 10.44 14.62
N ILE A 87 17.72 11.62 15.15
CA ILE A 87 18.10 12.88 14.52
C ILE A 87 19.61 12.72 14.25
N LYS A 88 19.97 12.26 13.04
CA LYS A 88 21.32 12.42 12.55
C LYS A 88 21.44 13.93 12.42
N HIS A 89 22.09 14.54 13.41
CA HIS A 89 22.52 15.92 13.35
C HIS A 89 23.62 16.04 12.28
N CYS A 90 23.25 15.76 11.04
CA CYS A 90 24.04 16.11 9.88
C CYS A 90 23.61 17.52 9.54
N VAL A 91 24.53 18.47 9.66
CA VAL A 91 24.36 19.83 9.13
C VAL A 91 24.37 19.67 7.60
N LYS A 92 23.22 19.30 7.03
CA LYS A 92 23.02 19.26 5.58
C LYS A 92 22.74 20.69 5.12
N SER A 93 23.27 21.07 3.97
CA SER A 93 22.87 22.33 3.32
C SER A 93 21.38 22.28 2.99
N SER A 94 20.71 23.44 2.92
CA SER A 94 19.27 23.49 2.60
C SER A 94 18.96 22.74 1.31
N ALA A 95 19.75 22.95 0.25
CA ALA A 95 19.55 22.28 -1.04
C ALA A 95 19.67 20.74 -0.98
N GLN A 96 20.53 20.19 -0.12
CA GLN A 96 20.65 18.73 0.02
C GLN A 96 19.48 18.16 0.82
N ALA A 97 18.99 18.89 1.81
CA ALA A 97 17.80 18.51 2.55
C ALA A 97 16.54 18.54 1.66
N ASP A 98 16.42 19.54 0.79
CA ASP A 98 15.31 19.68 -0.15
C ASP A 98 15.26 18.49 -1.14
N LEU A 99 16.41 18.09 -1.71
CA LEU A 99 16.50 16.94 -2.62
C LEU A 99 16.17 15.61 -1.93
N GLU A 100 16.57 15.44 -0.67
CA GLU A 100 16.25 14.23 0.10
C GLU A 100 14.76 14.17 0.45
N GLU A 101 14.13 15.31 0.77
CA GLU A 101 12.69 15.39 1.00
C GLU A 101 11.90 15.09 -0.27
N GLU A 102 12.34 15.62 -1.42
CA GLU A 102 11.74 15.31 -2.73
C GLU A 102 11.85 13.81 -3.06
N GLN A 103 13.01 13.19 -2.83
CA GLN A 103 13.17 11.75 -3.01
C GLN A 103 12.24 10.97 -2.08
N SER A 104 12.22 11.33 -0.79
CA SER A 104 11.35 10.68 0.20
C SER A 104 9.87 10.84 -0.16
N TYR A 105 9.47 11.99 -0.68
CA TYR A 105 8.11 12.22 -1.17
C TYR A 105 7.77 11.26 -2.32
N ASN A 106 8.64 11.16 -3.32
CA ASN A 106 8.41 10.29 -4.48
C ASN A 106 8.34 8.82 -4.09
N ASP A 107 9.26 8.35 -3.25
CA ASP A 107 9.32 6.96 -2.82
C ASP A 107 8.10 6.57 -1.98
N VAL A 108 7.71 7.41 -1.01
CA VAL A 108 6.54 7.16 -0.15
C VAL A 108 5.25 7.23 -0.97
N LEU A 109 5.11 8.18 -1.89
CA LEU A 109 3.97 8.25 -2.79
C LEU A 109 3.89 7.00 -3.68
N CYS A 110 5.01 6.52 -4.20
CA CYS A 110 5.06 5.31 -5.02
C CYS A 110 4.66 4.07 -4.22
N ALA A 111 5.17 3.94 -2.99
CA ALA A 111 4.79 2.86 -2.08
C ALA A 111 3.29 2.90 -1.74
N LEU A 112 2.74 4.08 -1.49
CA LEU A 112 1.32 4.26 -1.22
C LEU A 112 0.44 3.91 -2.42
N GLN A 113 0.82 4.35 -3.62
CA GLN A 113 0.12 4.02 -4.86
C GLN A 113 0.17 2.52 -5.15
N LEU A 114 1.31 1.87 -4.91
CA LEU A 114 1.40 0.42 -4.98
C LEU A 114 0.33 -0.22 -4.08
N LEU A 115 0.22 0.15 -2.80
CA LEU A 115 -0.80 -0.40 -1.90
C LEU A 115 -2.23 -0.16 -2.41
N ILE A 116 -2.51 1.03 -2.94
CA ILE A 116 -3.80 1.34 -3.56
C ILE A 116 -4.08 0.39 -4.73
N HIS A 117 -3.11 0.19 -5.64
CA HIS A 117 -3.26 -0.72 -6.77
C HIS A 117 -3.36 -2.19 -6.35
N LEU A 118 -2.68 -2.64 -5.30
CA LEU A 118 -2.87 -4.00 -4.78
C LEU A 118 -4.31 -4.20 -4.28
N GLY A 119 -4.88 -3.18 -3.65
CA GLY A 119 -6.29 -3.16 -3.23
C GLY A 119 -7.29 -3.06 -4.38
N THR A 120 -6.86 -2.63 -5.58
CA THR A 120 -7.77 -2.62 -6.75
C THR A 120 -8.09 -4.01 -7.25
N LYS A 121 -7.32 -5.05 -6.88
CA LYS A 121 -7.58 -6.39 -7.39
C LYS A 121 -8.85 -7.00 -6.87
N ASP A 122 -9.37 -6.65 -5.68
CA ASP A 122 -10.66 -7.20 -5.21
C ASP A 122 -11.51 -6.23 -4.36
N PHE A 123 -11.83 -5.05 -4.92
CA PHE A 123 -13.26 -4.70 -5.15
C PHE A 123 -13.95 -5.79 -6.03
N ILE A 124 -13.15 -6.50 -6.84
CA ILE A 124 -13.36 -7.52 -7.88
C ILE A 124 -13.78 -8.94 -7.37
N ASP A 125 -13.76 -9.30 -6.07
CA ASP A 125 -14.32 -10.58 -5.57
C ASP A 125 -15.44 -10.34 -4.53
N VAL A 126 -16.21 -9.25 -4.67
CA VAL A 126 -17.54 -9.10 -4.03
C VAL A 126 -18.52 -10.19 -4.52
N CYS A 127 -18.16 -11.04 -5.48
CA CYS A 127 -19.00 -12.11 -6.00
C CYS A 127 -18.25 -13.43 -6.13
N THR A 128 -18.94 -14.51 -5.73
CA THR A 128 -18.99 -15.82 -6.42
C THR A 128 -17.73 -16.70 -6.34
N ILE A 129 -17.67 -17.79 -5.57
CA ILE A 129 -18.65 -18.89 -5.46
C ILE A 129 -18.59 -19.48 -4.04
N GLU A 130 -19.78 -19.78 -3.50
CA GLU A 130 -20.02 -20.39 -2.19
C GLU A 130 -19.03 -21.53 -1.86
N GLY A 131 -18.26 -21.36 -0.78
CA GLY A 131 -17.52 -22.45 -0.13
C GLY A 131 -16.03 -22.24 0.12
N ALA A 132 -15.37 -21.23 -0.47
CA ALA A 132 -13.91 -21.02 -0.30
C ALA A 132 -13.44 -19.55 -0.13
N GLY A 133 -14.35 -18.56 -0.17
CA GLY A 133 -14.02 -17.14 -0.40
C GLY A 133 -13.63 -16.24 0.79
N GLN A 134 -13.43 -16.72 2.02
CA GLN A 134 -13.08 -15.84 3.15
C GLN A 134 -11.57 -15.64 3.36
N VAL A 135 -10.75 -16.60 2.92
CA VAL A 135 -9.30 -16.60 3.21
C VAL A 135 -8.53 -15.61 2.32
N GLU A 136 -9.03 -15.34 1.11
CA GLU A 136 -8.30 -14.55 0.09
C GLU A 136 -8.47 -13.03 0.26
N SER A 137 -9.67 -12.54 0.61
CA SER A 137 -9.87 -11.13 0.99
C SER A 137 -9.05 -10.74 2.23
N SER A 138 -8.84 -11.67 3.18
CA SER A 138 -7.94 -11.44 4.31
C SER A 138 -6.52 -11.15 3.84
N GLN A 139 -5.98 -11.93 2.91
CA GLN A 139 -4.58 -11.80 2.49
C GLN A 139 -4.28 -10.46 1.83
N VAL A 140 -5.19 -9.94 0.99
CA VAL A 140 -5.05 -8.60 0.39
C VAL A 140 -5.04 -7.53 1.48
N THR A 141 -6.02 -7.58 2.37
CA THR A 141 -6.16 -6.64 3.49
C THR A 141 -4.96 -6.69 4.44
N ASP A 142 -4.46 -7.89 4.74
CA ASP A 142 -3.28 -8.12 5.58
C ASP A 142 -2.03 -7.51 4.93
N VAL A 143 -1.87 -7.63 3.61
CA VAL A 143 -0.76 -7.03 2.85
C VAL A 143 -0.85 -5.51 2.83
N ILE A 144 -2.06 -4.94 2.68
CA ILE A 144 -2.25 -3.48 2.75
C ILE A 144 -1.91 -2.96 4.15
N PHE A 145 -2.40 -3.60 5.22
CA PHE A 145 -2.05 -3.19 6.59
C PHE A 145 -0.57 -3.36 6.90
N PHE A 146 0.04 -4.45 6.45
CA PHE A 146 1.48 -4.66 6.58
C PHE A 146 2.27 -3.56 5.84
N GLY A 147 1.84 -3.20 4.63
CA GLY A 147 2.41 -2.11 3.86
C GLY A 147 2.25 -0.76 4.54
N LEU A 148 1.05 -0.46 5.07
CA LEU A 148 0.78 0.73 5.88
C LEU A 148 1.76 0.81 7.07
N GLN A 149 1.99 -0.31 7.76
CA GLN A 149 2.96 -0.39 8.85
C GLN A 149 4.40 -0.08 8.40
N GLN A 150 4.78 -0.43 7.17
CA GLN A 150 6.11 -0.12 6.63
C GLN A 150 6.24 1.37 6.24
N ILE A 151 5.19 1.98 5.70
CA ILE A 151 5.24 3.38 5.23
C ILE A 151 5.03 4.40 6.35
N LEU A 152 4.31 4.05 7.41
CA LEU A 152 3.98 4.97 8.51
C LEU A 152 5.22 5.66 9.12
N PRO A 153 6.32 4.96 9.44
CA PRO A 153 7.52 5.60 9.99
C PRO A 153 8.27 6.51 9.00
N LEU A 154 8.00 6.36 7.69
CA LEU A 154 8.59 7.18 6.64
C LEU A 154 7.80 8.48 6.42
N MET A 155 6.53 8.51 6.83
CA MET A 155 5.59 9.58 6.56
C MET A 155 5.66 10.65 7.65
N THR A 156 6.45 11.69 7.38
CA THR A 156 6.63 12.81 8.31
C THR A 156 5.55 13.88 8.14
N SER A 157 5.42 14.77 9.12
CA SER A 157 4.57 15.96 9.01
C SER A 157 5.01 16.92 7.88
N GLY A 158 6.28 16.88 7.46
CA GLY A 158 6.77 17.60 6.28
C GLY A 158 6.16 17.02 5.00
N LEU A 159 6.25 15.70 4.84
CA LEU A 159 5.70 15.00 3.68
C LEU A 159 4.18 15.12 3.56
N LEU A 160 3.45 15.17 4.68
CA LEU A 160 1.99 15.36 4.65
C LEU A 160 1.55 16.78 4.23
N GLN A 161 2.48 17.74 4.06
CA GLN A 161 2.16 19.04 3.47
C GLN A 161 1.94 18.95 1.96
N PHE A 162 2.45 17.90 1.30
CA PHE A 162 2.21 17.68 -0.12
C PHE A 162 0.80 17.13 -0.35
N PRO A 163 -0.10 17.89 -1.03
CA PRO A 163 -1.54 17.57 -1.07
C PRO A 163 -1.87 16.20 -1.67
N THR A 164 -1.13 15.78 -2.70
CA THR A 164 -1.35 14.49 -3.37
C THR A 164 -1.08 13.32 -2.42
N LEU A 165 0.04 13.36 -1.70
CA LEU A 165 0.40 12.31 -0.75
C LEU A 165 -0.57 12.30 0.42
N CYS A 166 -0.87 13.47 0.99
CA CYS A 166 -1.84 13.60 2.09
C CYS A 166 -3.21 13.03 1.71
N THR A 167 -3.76 13.45 0.58
CA THR A 167 -5.10 13.01 0.13
C THR A 167 -5.14 11.51 -0.12
N GLN A 168 -4.15 10.95 -0.81
CA GLN A 168 -4.11 9.50 -1.08
C GLN A 168 -3.94 8.70 0.21
N TYR A 169 -3.13 9.19 1.15
CA TYR A 169 -2.89 8.50 2.42
C TYR A 169 -4.18 8.42 3.22
N PHE A 170 -4.84 9.56 3.41
CA PHE A 170 -6.10 9.62 4.14
C PHE A 170 -7.25 8.91 3.43
N SER A 171 -7.25 8.89 2.10
CA SER A 171 -8.21 8.10 1.33
C SER A 171 -8.02 6.60 1.58
N LEU A 172 -6.77 6.10 1.57
CA LEU A 172 -6.50 4.69 1.81
C LEU A 172 -6.82 4.32 3.27
N VAL A 173 -6.32 5.06 4.25
CA VAL A 173 -6.58 4.76 5.67
C VAL A 173 -8.07 4.84 5.98
N GLY A 174 -8.74 5.93 5.58
CA GLY A 174 -10.18 6.08 5.78
C GLY A 174 -10.98 4.92 5.19
N PHE A 175 -10.67 4.53 3.95
CA PHE A 175 -11.29 3.37 3.30
C PHE A 175 -11.06 2.07 4.06
N MET A 176 -9.81 1.78 4.47
CA MET A 176 -9.49 0.54 5.18
C MET A 176 -10.18 0.45 6.53
N MET A 177 -10.27 1.56 7.27
CA MET A 177 -10.94 1.61 8.57
C MET A 177 -12.46 1.55 8.47
N ASP A 178 -13.04 2.06 7.38
CA ASP A 178 -14.49 2.02 7.14
C ASP A 178 -14.97 0.67 6.60
N THR A 179 -14.19 0.07 5.69
CA THR A 179 -14.56 -1.14 4.94
C THR A 179 -14.25 -2.43 5.69
N TYR A 180 -13.15 -2.45 6.46
CA TYR A 180 -12.69 -3.64 7.19
C TYR A 180 -12.52 -3.39 8.71
N PRO A 181 -13.52 -2.80 9.39
CA PRO A 181 -13.38 -2.42 10.80
C PRO A 181 -13.14 -3.63 11.71
N GLU A 182 -13.69 -4.81 11.39
CA GLU A 182 -13.44 -6.05 12.12
C GLU A 182 -11.97 -6.49 12.04
N LYS A 183 -11.32 -6.29 10.89
CA LYS A 183 -9.88 -6.57 10.73
C LYS A 183 -9.03 -5.56 11.49
N VAL A 184 -9.40 -4.29 11.44
CA VAL A 184 -8.74 -3.24 12.21
C VAL A 184 -8.70 -3.58 13.70
N CYS A 185 -9.81 -4.06 14.26
CA CYS A 185 -9.88 -4.43 15.68
C CYS A 185 -8.95 -5.59 16.08
N THR A 186 -8.38 -6.31 15.12
CA THR A 186 -7.41 -7.40 15.34
C THR A 186 -5.96 -7.00 15.12
N LEU A 187 -5.69 -5.77 14.67
CA LEU A 187 -4.33 -5.29 14.43
C LEU A 187 -3.53 -5.15 15.74
N PRO A 188 -2.18 -5.22 15.68
CA PRO A 188 -1.33 -4.83 16.79
C PRO A 188 -1.69 -3.42 17.27
N PHE A 189 -1.73 -3.22 18.59
CA PHE A 189 -2.18 -1.97 19.20
C PHE A 189 -1.44 -0.74 18.66
N ASP A 190 -0.12 -0.84 18.46
CA ASP A 190 0.68 0.27 17.93
C ASP A 190 0.26 0.70 16.52
N LEU A 191 -0.07 -0.25 15.64
CA LEU A 191 -0.54 0.03 14.29
C LEU A 191 -1.96 0.61 14.33
N PHE A 192 -2.85 0.01 15.12
CA PHE A 192 -4.20 0.54 15.32
C PHE A 192 -4.17 1.99 15.81
N ASN A 193 -3.41 2.26 16.87
CA ASN A 193 -3.30 3.58 17.48
C ASN A 193 -2.73 4.61 16.50
N ALA A 194 -1.68 4.25 15.74
CA ALA A 194 -1.12 5.13 14.73
C ALA A 194 -2.12 5.49 13.62
N LEU A 195 -2.89 4.51 13.11
CA LEU A 195 -3.92 4.77 12.10
C LEU A 195 -5.07 5.63 12.66
N LEU A 196 -5.49 5.40 13.90
CA LEU A 196 -6.51 6.20 14.56
C LEU A 196 -6.05 7.64 14.81
N GLU A 197 -4.82 7.83 15.30
CA GLU A 197 -4.21 9.16 15.49
C GLU A 197 -4.15 9.93 14.17
N SER A 198 -3.79 9.27 13.07
CA SER A 198 -3.86 9.86 11.74
C SER A 198 -5.28 10.35 11.44
N LEU A 199 -6.32 9.52 11.59
CA LEU A 199 -7.70 9.95 11.30
C LEU A 199 -8.18 11.10 12.21
N LEU A 200 -7.78 11.12 13.48
CA LEU A 200 -8.08 12.21 14.40
C LEU A 200 -7.41 13.53 13.98
N PHE A 201 -6.20 13.46 13.43
CA PHE A 201 -5.57 14.62 12.79
C PHE A 201 -6.34 15.03 11.52
N GLY A 202 -6.67 14.06 10.66
CA GLY A 202 -7.30 14.29 9.36
C GLY A 202 -8.71 14.87 9.45
N MET A 203 -9.51 14.53 10.46
CA MET A 203 -10.90 15.02 10.61
C MET A 203 -11.00 16.54 10.86
N SER A 204 -9.90 17.18 11.26
CA SER A 204 -9.81 18.63 11.47
C SER A 204 -9.02 19.34 10.35
N HIS A 205 -8.72 18.63 9.27
CA HIS A 205 -7.89 19.15 8.18
C HIS A 205 -8.65 20.14 7.30
N ALA A 206 -7.96 21.16 6.78
CA ALA A 206 -8.57 22.19 5.95
C ALA A 206 -9.11 21.66 4.61
N ASP A 207 -8.48 20.61 4.08
CA ASP A 207 -8.98 19.90 2.90
C ASP A 207 -10.22 19.04 3.26
N VAL A 208 -11.32 19.31 2.55
CA VAL A 208 -12.61 18.64 2.77
C VAL A 208 -12.56 17.15 2.46
N PHE A 209 -11.78 16.71 1.47
CA PHE A 209 -11.64 15.29 1.14
C PHE A 209 -10.91 14.55 2.25
N VAL A 210 -9.82 15.12 2.76
CA VAL A 210 -9.07 14.54 3.91
C VAL A 210 -9.97 14.42 5.14
N SER A 211 -10.69 15.49 5.48
CA SER A 211 -11.63 15.50 6.60
C SER A 211 -12.74 14.48 6.43
N LYS A 212 -13.34 14.40 5.24
CA LYS A 212 -14.40 13.45 4.91
C LYS A 212 -13.93 11.99 5.02
N SER A 213 -12.80 11.65 4.40
CA SER A 213 -12.23 10.30 4.46
C SER A 213 -11.92 9.88 5.89
N SER A 214 -11.43 10.82 6.71
CA SER A 214 -11.13 10.55 8.11
C SER A 214 -12.39 10.31 8.95
N LEU A 215 -13.42 11.13 8.76
CA LEU A 215 -14.71 10.95 9.41
C LEU A 215 -15.39 9.64 9.02
N PHE A 216 -15.27 9.22 7.74
CA PHE A 216 -15.76 7.90 7.32
C PHE A 216 -15.06 6.77 8.06
N GLY A 217 -13.72 6.76 8.08
CA GLY A 217 -12.96 5.74 8.80
C GLY A 217 -13.34 5.66 10.29
N ILE A 218 -13.42 6.80 10.98
CA ILE A 218 -13.86 6.87 12.38
C ILE A 218 -15.30 6.34 12.53
N GLY A 219 -16.19 6.72 11.62
CA GLY A 219 -17.57 6.24 11.60
C GLY A 219 -17.66 4.72 11.45
N GLY A 220 -16.81 4.10 10.63
CA GLY A 220 -16.68 2.65 10.49
C GLY A 220 -16.36 1.96 11.80
N LEU A 221 -15.34 2.44 12.51
CA LEU A 221 -14.93 1.91 13.80
C LEU A 221 -16.03 2.06 14.86
N ALA A 222 -16.71 3.21 14.89
CA ALA A 222 -17.81 3.44 15.81
C ALA A 222 -18.97 2.45 15.57
N ARG A 223 -19.33 2.18 14.31
CA ARG A 223 -20.37 1.20 13.95
C ARG A 223 -20.00 -0.21 14.41
N GLU A 224 -18.75 -0.63 14.20
CA GLU A 224 -18.31 -1.98 14.61
C GLU A 224 -18.23 -2.11 16.14
N HIS A 225 -17.80 -1.06 16.84
CA HIS A 225 -17.82 -1.05 18.30
C HIS A 225 -19.24 -1.19 18.87
N LEU A 226 -20.22 -0.48 18.29
CA LEU A 226 -21.62 -0.61 18.70
C LEU A 226 -22.16 -2.02 18.42
N LYS A 227 -21.87 -2.58 17.25
CA LYS A 227 -22.29 -3.94 16.86
C LYS A 227 -21.74 -4.99 17.83
N THR A 228 -20.47 -4.90 18.21
CA THR A 228 -19.84 -5.84 19.16
C THR A 228 -20.41 -5.71 20.57
N GLN A 229 -20.76 -4.50 21.02
CA GLN A 229 -21.44 -4.32 22.31
C GLN A 229 -22.87 -4.88 22.31
N VAL A 230 -23.65 -4.68 21.24
CA VAL A 230 -25.02 -5.21 21.13
C VAL A 230 -25.03 -6.75 21.08
N LEU A 231 -24.03 -7.38 20.47
CA LEU A 231 -23.90 -8.85 20.42
C LEU A 231 -23.41 -9.46 21.75
N ALA A 232 -22.89 -8.66 22.68
CA ALA A 232 -22.39 -9.10 23.97
C ALA A 232 -23.42 -8.99 25.13
N GLY A 233 -24.58 -8.39 24.87
CA GLY A 233 -25.69 -8.23 25.83
C GLY A 233 -26.87 -9.14 25.52
#